data_AF-A0A659PPQ5-F1
#
_entry.id   AF-A0A659PPQ5-F1
#
_cell.length_a   1.000
_cell.length_b   1.000
_cell.length_c   1.000
_cell.angle_alpha   90.00
_cell.angle_beta   90.00
_cell.angle_gamma   90.00
#
_symmetry.space_group_name_H-M   'P 1'
#
loop_
_entity.id
_entity.type
_entity.pdbx_description
1 polymer ?
#
loop_
_entity_poly.entity_id
_entity_poly.type
_entity_poly.pdbx_seq_one_letter_code
_entity_poly.pdbx_strand_id
1 'polypeptide(L)' 'MVTVRREKDSMGAIEVPADKLWGAQTQRSLEHFRISTEKMPVSLIHALALTKRAAAKVNQDVGVVAAEVASARLQAAE' A
#
# COMPACT_ATOMS: atom_id res chain seq x y z
N MET A 1 -8.94 19.15 -13.70
CA MET A 1 -7.53 18.97 -13.29
C MET A 1 -7.49 17.84 -12.27
N VAL A 2 -6.58 16.89 -12.42
CA VAL A 2 -6.36 15.84 -11.41
C VAL A 2 -5.52 16.45 -10.31
N THR A 3 -6.05 16.52 -9.08
CA THR A 3 -5.26 16.94 -7.91
C THR A 3 -4.21 15.89 -7.62
N VAL A 4 -2.98 16.32 -7.33
CA VAL A 4 -1.85 15.43 -7.03
C VAL A 4 -1.31 15.69 -5.62
N ARG A 5 -0.77 14.64 -5.01
CA ARG A 5 -0.05 14.67 -3.73
C ARG A 5 1.41 14.30 -3.98
N ARG A 6 2.35 14.94 -3.28
CA ARG A 6 3.77 14.68 -3.43
C ARG A 6 4.20 13.59 -2.44
N GLU A 7 4.73 12.50 -2.96
CA GLU A 7 5.27 11.39 -2.18
C GLU A 7 6.78 11.30 -2.31
N LYS A 8 7.45 10.63 -1.37
CA LYS A 8 8.90 10.46 -1.37
C LYS A 8 9.30 9.03 -1.01
N ASP A 9 10.20 8.47 -1.82
CA ASP A 9 10.96 7.26 -1.50
C ASP A 9 12.47 7.57 -1.47
N SER A 10 13.32 6.54 -1.36
CA SER A 10 14.79 6.70 -1.37
C SER A 10 15.34 7.25 -2.68
N MET A 11 14.59 7.20 -3.79
CA MET A 11 14.99 7.73 -5.10
C MET A 11 14.55 9.18 -5.31
N GLY A 12 13.83 9.78 -4.36
CA GLY A 12 13.40 11.18 -4.40
C GLY A 12 11.88 11.34 -4.37
N ALA A 13 11.42 12.54 -4.73
CA ALA A 13 10.00 12.86 -4.71
C ALA A 13 9.32 12.50 -6.04
N ILE A 14 8.03 12.15 -6.00
CA ILE A 14 7.20 11.82 -7.16
C ILE A 14 5.76 12.28 -6.92
N GLU A 15 5.05 12.64 -7.99
CA GLU A 15 3.65 13.05 -7.93
C GLU A 15 2.73 11.83 -8.03
N VAL A 16 1.78 11.73 -7.11
CA VAL A 16 0.78 10.66 -7.06
C VAL A 16 -0.61 11.29 -7.18
N PRO A 17 -1.55 10.73 -7.96
CA PRO A 17 -2.92 11.22 -7.98
C PRO A 17 -3.55 11.21 -6.58
N ALA A 18 -4.21 12.30 -6.19
CA ALA A 18 -4.74 12.47 -4.84
C ALA A 18 -5.93 11.55 -4.53
N ASP A 19 -6.59 11.01 -5.56
CA ASP A 19 -7.69 10.04 -5.45
C ASP A 19 -7.21 8.59 -5.26
N LYS A 20 -5.90 8.36 -5.17
CA LYS A 20 -5.29 7.03 -5.06
C LYS A 20 -4.56 6.84 -3.74
N LEU A 21 -4.72 5.65 -3.16
CA LEU A 21 -4.15 5.29 -1.85
C LEU A 21 -2.70 4.80 -1.91
N TRP A 22 -2.16 4.47 -3.09
CA TRP A 22 -0.79 3.98 -3.24
C TRP A 22 0.24 5.10 -3.11
N GLY A 23 1.50 4.78 -2.79
CA GLY A 23 2.58 5.75 -2.58
C GLY A 23 3.62 5.84 -3.71
N ALA A 24 4.78 6.44 -3.39
CA ALA A 24 5.87 6.70 -4.34
C ALA A 24 6.33 5.44 -5.10
N GLN A 25 6.57 4.34 -4.39
CA GLN A 25 7.12 3.12 -5.00
C GLN A 25 6.17 2.51 -6.04
N THR A 26 4.86 2.45 -5.73
CA THR A 26 3.86 1.97 -6.69
C THR A 26 3.76 2.89 -7.90
N GLN A 27 3.77 4.21 -7.69
CA GLN A 27 3.74 5.19 -8.77
C GLN A 27 4.95 5.04 -9.70
N ARG A 28 6.14 4.89 -9.13
CA ARG A 28 7.38 4.68 -9.88
C ARG A 28 7.37 3.34 -10.62
N SER A 29 6.85 2.29 -10.00
CA SER A 29 6.67 0.98 -10.66
C SER A 29 5.73 1.09 -11.87
N LEU A 30 4.63 1.85 -11.76
CA LEU A 30 3.73 2.14 -12.88
C LEU A 30 4.39 2.93 -14.02
N GLU A 31 5.47 3.67 -13.76
CA GLU A 31 6.24 4.38 -14.79
C GLU A 31 7.26 3.47 -15.49
N HIS A 32 7.94 2.62 -14.73
CA HIS A 32 9.02 1.77 -15.25
C HIS A 32 8.55 0.45 -15.85
N PHE A 33 7.47 -0.13 -15.33
CA PHE A 33 6.97 -1.46 -15.74
C PHE A 33 5.68 -1.34 -16.56
N ARG A 34 5.66 -0.44 -17.56
CA ARG A 34 4.53 -0.26 -18.50
C ARG A 34 4.59 -1.30 -19.62
N ILE A 35 4.42 -2.56 -19.26
CA ILE A 35 4.53 -3.70 -20.17
C ILE A 35 3.20 -4.44 -20.16
N SER A 36 2.65 -4.70 -21.35
CA SER A 36 1.35 -5.38 -21.52
C SER A 36 0.17 -4.63 -20.87
N THR A 37 -0.98 -5.30 -20.81
CA THR A 37 -2.21 -4.82 -20.16
C THR A 37 -2.64 -5.71 -18.99
N GLU A 38 -1.96 -6.85 -18.79
CA GLU A 38 -2.20 -7.76 -17.68
C GLU A 38 -1.89 -7.09 -16.35
N LYS A 39 -2.72 -7.38 -15.35
CA LYS A 39 -2.58 -6.87 -13.99
C LYS A 39 -2.48 -8.04 -13.02
N MET A 40 -2.01 -7.74 -11.80
CA MET A 40 -2.03 -8.71 -10.71
C MET A 40 -3.46 -9.25 -10.52
N PRO A 41 -3.64 -10.58 -10.45
CA PRO A 41 -4.94 -11.18 -10.20
C PRO A 41 -5.55 -10.67 -8.88
N VAL A 42 -6.84 -10.38 -8.87
CA VAL A 42 -7.54 -9.87 -7.68
C VAL A 42 -7.42 -10.84 -6.49
N SER A 43 -7.42 -12.15 -6.76
CA SER A 43 -7.21 -13.18 -5.73
C SER A 43 -5.87 -13.04 -5.01
N LEU A 44 -4.80 -12.68 -5.73
CA LEU A 44 -3.48 -12.44 -5.15
C LEU A 44 -3.47 -11.16 -4.31
N ILE A 45 -4.18 -10.12 -4.74
CA ILE A 45 -4.33 -8.87 -3.96
C ILE A 45 -5.07 -9.15 -2.64
N HIS A 46 -6.16 -9.93 -2.68
CA HIS A 46 -6.88 -10.34 -1.46
C HIS A 46 -6.01 -11.19 -0.53
N ALA A 47 -5.23 -12.14 -1.08
CA ALA A 47 -4.30 -12.93 -0.29
C ALA A 47 -3.23 -12.06 0.40
N LEU A 48 -2.73 -11.02 -0.30
CA LEU A 48 -1.79 -10.07 0.28
C LEU A 48 -2.43 -9.23 1.40
N ALA A 49 -3.67 -8.78 1.23
CA ALA A 49 -4.42 -8.06 2.27
C ALA A 49 -4.59 -8.93 3.53
N LEU A 50 -5.04 -10.18 3.38
CA LEU A 50 -5.16 -11.14 4.48
C LEU A 50 -3.83 -11.38 5.19
N THR A 51 -2.73 -11.49 4.43
CA THR A 51 -1.38 -11.64 5.00
C THR A 51 -1.01 -10.42 5.85
N LYS A 52 -1.32 -9.21 5.39
CA LYS A 52 -1.05 -7.98 6.16
C LYS A 52 -1.93 -7.84 7.39
N ARG A 53 -3.20 -8.26 7.31
CA ARG A 53 -4.12 -8.33 8.46
C ARG A 53 -3.59 -9.28 9.53
N ALA A 54 -3.20 -10.49 9.15
CA ALA A 54 -2.62 -11.47 10.07
C ALA A 54 -1.33 -10.94 10.72
N ALA A 55 -0.44 -10.32 9.94
CA ALA A 55 0.78 -9.70 10.47
C ALA A 55 0.47 -8.55 11.44
N ALA A 56 -0.54 -7.72 11.16
CA ALA A 56 -0.95 -6.64 12.06
C ALA A 56 -1.48 -7.19 13.39
N LYS A 57 -2.27 -8.29 13.36
CA LYS A 57 -2.75 -8.97 14.57
C LYS A 57 -1.62 -9.51 15.41
N VAL A 58 -0.70 -10.27 14.80
CA VAL A 58 0.45 -10.85 15.51
C VAL A 58 1.32 -9.75 16.12
N ASN A 59 1.59 -8.67 15.36
CA ASN A 59 2.37 -7.55 15.85
C ASN A 59 1.71 -6.81 17.04
N GLN A 60 0.38 -6.77 17.07
CA GLN A 60 -0.36 -6.26 18.22
C GLN A 60 -0.16 -7.16 19.44
N ASP A 61 -0.26 -8.48 19.24
CA ASP A 61 -0.20 -9.47 20.32
C ASP A 61 1.19 -9.54 20.97
N VAL A 62 2.25 -9.36 20.18
CA VAL A 62 3.63 -9.30 20.71
C VAL A 62 4.07 -7.88 21.11
N GLY A 63 3.20 -6.88 20.99
CA GLY A 63 3.43 -5.52 21.47
C GLY A 63 4.46 -4.71 20.68
N VAL A 64 4.76 -5.07 19.42
CA VAL A 64 5.74 -4.34 18.58
C VAL A 64 5.14 -3.15 17.84
N VAL A 65 3.82 -2.98 17.90
CA VAL A 65 3.08 -1.86 17.31
C VAL A 65 2.02 -1.38 18.31
N ALA A 66 1.88 -0.06 18.46
CA ALA A 66 0.83 0.54 19.29
C ALA A 66 -0.57 0.05 18.89
N ALA A 67 -1.45 -0.16 19.86
CA ALA A 67 -2.75 -0.79 19.66
C ALA A 67 -3.61 -0.02 18.64
N GLU A 68 -3.55 1.32 18.65
CA GLU A 68 -4.29 2.19 17.74
C GLU A 68 -3.82 2.00 16.29
N VAL A 69 -2.49 1.92 16.08
CA VAL A 69 -1.89 1.72 14.76
C VAL A 69 -2.18 0.30 14.26
N ALA A 70 -2.13 -0.70 15.13
CA ALA A 70 -2.48 -2.07 14.76
C ALA A 70 -3.95 -2.21 14.38
N SER A 71 -4.87 -1.59 15.13
CA SER A 71 -6.30 -1.56 14.83
C SER A 71 -6.59 -0.90 13.48
N ALA A 72 -5.97 0.25 13.18
CA ALA A 72 -6.11 0.91 11.88
C ALA A 72 -5.61 0.03 10.72
N ARG A 73 -4.49 -0.68 10.91
CA ARG A 73 -3.94 -1.61 9.89
C ARG A 73 -4.84 -2.83 9.67
N LEU A 74 -5.47 -3.35 10.73
CA LEU A 74 -6.43 -4.44 10.63
C LEU A 74 -7.66 -4.01 9.83
N GLN A 75 -8.22 -2.83 10.15
CA GLN A 75 -9.39 -2.29 9.46
C GLN A 75 -9.10 -1.99 7.98
N ALA A 76 -7.93 -1.45 7.66
CA ALA A 76 -7.56 -1.14 6.28
C ALA A 76 -7.27 -2.38 5.42
N ALA A 77 -7.14 -3.57 6.03
CA ALA A 77 -6.82 -4.82 5.37
C ALA A 77 -8.00 -5.81 5.32
N GLU A 78 -9.20 -5.39 5.74
CA GLU A 78 -10.48 -6.06 5.46
C GLU A 78 -11.09 -5.60 4.13
#